data_AF-A0A1E5URC3-F1
#
_entry.id   AF-A0A1E5URC3-F1
#
_cell.length_a   1.000
_cell.length_b   1.000
_cell.length_c   1.000
_cell.angle_alpha   90.00
_cell.angle_beta   90.00
_cell.angle_gamma   90.00
#
_symmetry.space_group_name_H-M   'P 1'
#
loop_
_entity.id
_entity.type
_entity.pdbx_description
1 polymer ?
#
loop_
_entity_poly.entity_id
_entity_poly.type
_entity_poly.pdbx_seq_one_letter_code
_entity_poly.pdbx_strand_id
1 'polypeptide(L)'
;MADLQTPVVRPKRKKVLVDYLVQFRWIPAIFVALPISALIYFCIYVGGMRSAMKSEKHRQQEHEENVKKVVKRLKQRNPNKDGLVCTARKPWVVVGMRNVDYKRARRFEVDLSAFSNILEIDKERMVAKVEPLVSMGQLTKVTCPMNLSLAVAPEFDDLTVGGLINSYGISGSSHIYGLFSDTVVAMEVVLADGRVVRATKDNEHSDLFYGMPWSQGTIGFLVSAEIKLIPIKEYMRLTYTPVRGTLKEIAQAYADSFVPIRDGDDPAAKVVPDFVEGMVYSPSEGVMMTGVYATEEEAKKKGNKINRVGWWFKPWFYQYAETALTRGEFVEYIPTREYYHRHTRSLYWEAKLIIPFGDQFWFRFLLGWLMPPKISLLKITQGEAIRNYYHDNHVIQDVLVPLHKVRDILEFAHRELEVYPVWLCPHRLYKLPVKTMVYPEAGFEQHRRRGDTSYAQMFTDVGFYYAPGAALRGEEFNGAEAVHKLEQWLIGNHGFQAQYAVSELNEKDFWRMFDASHYEHCRRKYGAVGTFMSTYYKSKKGKKTEKEVLEAEAEAAILEAADADADAE
;
A
#
# COMPACT_ATOMS: atom_id res chain seq x y z
N MET A 1 -20.92 -9.45 -29.12
CA MET A 1 -21.81 -8.26 -29.24
C MET A 1 -23.22 -8.74 -28.96
N ALA A 2 -24.01 -7.96 -28.20
CA ALA A 2 -25.21 -8.32 -27.40
C ALA A 2 -24.81 -9.07 -26.11
N ASP A 3 -24.97 -8.59 -24.87
CA ASP A 3 -25.83 -7.56 -24.26
C ASP A 3 -25.03 -6.58 -23.36
N LEU A 4 -24.77 -5.35 -23.82
CA LEU A 4 -24.15 -4.29 -22.99
C LEU A 4 -25.04 -3.04 -22.86
N GLN A 5 -26.34 -3.14 -23.16
CA GLN A 5 -27.21 -1.96 -23.25
C GLN A 5 -28.47 -1.97 -22.37
N THR A 6 -28.63 -2.95 -21.48
CA THR A 6 -29.70 -2.86 -20.48
C THR A 6 -29.07 -2.42 -19.15
N PRO A 7 -29.21 -1.15 -18.72
CA PRO A 7 -28.82 -0.81 -17.37
C PRO A 7 -29.61 -1.71 -16.43
N VAL A 8 -28.92 -2.48 -15.60
CA VAL A 8 -29.55 -3.26 -14.54
C VAL A 8 -30.25 -2.24 -13.65
N VAL A 9 -31.57 -2.08 -13.80
CA VAL A 9 -32.35 -1.13 -12.99
C VAL A 9 -32.43 -1.70 -11.60
N ARG A 10 -31.48 -1.30 -10.76
CA ARG A 10 -31.45 -1.67 -9.35
C ARG A 10 -32.50 -0.83 -8.60
N PRO A 11 -33.19 -1.40 -7.61
CA PRO A 11 -34.11 -0.65 -6.77
C PRO A 11 -33.38 0.51 -6.08
N LYS A 12 -34.07 1.64 -5.89
CA LYS A 12 -33.54 2.76 -5.13
C LYS A 12 -33.51 2.41 -3.65
N ARG A 13 -32.39 2.69 -2.99
CA ARG A 13 -32.24 2.53 -1.55
C ARG A 13 -32.99 3.66 -0.83
N LYS A 14 -33.69 3.34 0.27
CA LYS A 14 -34.25 4.36 1.18
C LYS A 14 -33.12 5.09 1.91
N LYS A 15 -33.13 6.43 1.87
CA LYS A 15 -32.20 7.25 2.65
C LYS A 15 -32.47 7.10 4.14
N VAL A 16 -31.42 6.93 4.93
CA VAL A 16 -31.45 6.90 6.40
C VAL A 16 -30.69 8.09 6.97
N LEU A 17 -30.78 8.32 8.28
CA LEU A 17 -30.08 9.42 8.96
C LEU A 17 -28.58 9.49 8.62
N VAL A 18 -27.94 8.32 8.49
CA VAL A 18 -26.51 8.21 8.17
C VAL A 18 -26.17 8.83 6.80
N ASP A 19 -27.04 8.72 5.80
CA ASP A 19 -26.83 9.35 4.49
C ASP A 19 -26.68 10.88 4.62
N TYR A 20 -27.51 11.50 5.46
CA TYR A 20 -27.44 12.94 5.73
C TYR A 20 -26.18 13.29 6.51
N LEU A 21 -25.79 12.49 7.51
CA LEU A 21 -24.54 12.72 8.26
C LEU A 21 -23.31 12.63 7.35
N VAL A 22 -23.29 11.70 6.40
CA VAL A 22 -22.22 11.59 5.40
C VAL A 22 -22.21 12.79 4.46
N GLN A 23 -23.37 13.28 4.01
CA GLN A 23 -23.48 14.48 3.19
C GLN A 23 -22.86 15.72 3.84
N PHE A 24 -22.99 15.87 5.16
CA PHE A 24 -22.44 17.01 5.93
C PHE A 24 -21.06 16.73 6.54
N ARG A 25 -20.43 15.60 6.23
CA ARG A 25 -19.12 15.20 6.78
C ARG A 25 -17.99 16.18 6.46
N TRP A 26 -18.12 16.95 5.39
CA TRP A 26 -17.17 18.00 5.05
C TRP A 26 -17.03 19.05 6.16
N ILE A 27 -18.06 19.27 6.99
CA ILE A 27 -18.05 20.24 8.10
C ILE A 27 -16.98 19.86 9.15
N PRO A 28 -17.07 18.70 9.84
CA PRO A 28 -16.02 18.30 10.78
C PRO A 28 -14.68 18.03 10.08
N ALA A 29 -14.67 17.66 8.79
CA ALA A 29 -13.43 17.53 8.04
C ALA A 29 -12.69 18.88 7.93
N ILE A 30 -13.38 19.95 7.54
CA ILE A 30 -12.77 21.28 7.36
C ILE A 30 -12.46 21.95 8.70
N PHE A 31 -13.40 21.97 9.64
CA PHE A 31 -13.26 22.79 10.84
C PHE A 31 -12.55 22.09 12.00
N VAL A 32 -12.38 20.76 11.93
CA VAL A 32 -11.73 19.98 12.99
C VAL A 32 -10.56 19.18 12.43
N ALA A 33 -10.80 18.29 11.46
CA ALA A 33 -9.78 17.37 11.01
C ALA A 33 -8.61 18.09 10.31
N LEU A 34 -8.87 19.02 9.39
CA LEU A 34 -7.83 19.73 8.64
C LEU A 34 -6.90 20.58 9.53
N PRO A 35 -7.39 21.47 10.43
CA PRO A 35 -6.53 22.24 11.32
C PRO A 35 -5.66 21.36 12.24
N ILE A 36 -6.26 20.33 12.85
CA ILE A 36 -5.51 19.41 13.72
C ILE A 36 -4.50 18.61 12.89
N SER A 37 -4.85 18.20 11.67
CA SER A 37 -3.92 17.53 10.75
C SER A 37 -2.72 18.38 10.46
N ALA A 38 -2.92 19.65 10.11
CA ALA A 38 -1.86 20.61 9.84
C ALA A 38 -0.91 20.76 11.04
N LEU A 39 -1.48 20.85 12.26
CA LEU A 39 -0.69 20.88 13.49
C LEU A 39 0.12 19.59 13.69
N ILE A 40 -0.48 18.42 13.47
CA ILE A 40 0.22 17.12 13.57
C ILE A 40 1.37 17.05 12.56
N TYR A 41 1.13 17.40 11.29
CA TYR A 41 2.18 17.43 10.25
C TYR A 41 3.30 18.40 10.62
N PHE A 42 2.96 19.56 11.17
CA PHE A 42 3.95 20.52 11.67
C PHE A 42 4.78 19.93 12.81
N CYS A 43 4.16 19.27 13.79
CA CYS A 43 4.88 18.60 14.88
C CYS A 43 5.78 17.46 14.37
N ILE A 44 5.31 16.63 13.43
CA ILE A 44 6.12 15.58 12.79
C ILE A 44 7.31 16.20 12.06
N TYR A 45 7.08 17.30 11.33
CA TYR A 45 8.14 18.01 10.64
C TYR A 45 9.21 18.54 11.60
N VAL A 46 8.80 19.22 12.67
CA VAL A 46 9.72 19.73 13.71
C VAL A 46 10.47 18.57 14.39
N GLY A 47 9.78 17.46 14.68
CA GLY A 47 10.40 16.24 15.24
C GLY A 47 11.46 15.66 14.30
N GLY A 48 11.15 15.56 13.01
CA GLY A 48 12.08 15.12 11.97
C GLY A 48 13.30 16.03 11.85
N MET A 49 13.12 17.36 11.92
CA MET A 49 14.23 18.32 11.94
C MET A 49 15.13 18.12 13.17
N ARG A 50 14.54 17.97 14.37
CA ARG A 50 15.30 17.72 15.60
C ARG A 50 16.07 16.41 15.53
N SER A 51 15.48 15.35 14.97
CA SER A 51 16.17 14.09 14.75
C SER A 51 17.33 14.23 13.75
N ALA A 52 17.12 14.97 12.65
CA ALA A 52 18.17 15.23 11.66
C ALA A 52 19.35 16.08 12.18
N MET A 53 19.17 16.83 13.27
CA MET A 53 20.25 17.56 13.95
C MET A 53 21.14 16.64 14.81
N LYS A 54 20.69 15.42 15.12
CA LYS A 54 21.47 14.44 15.88
C LYS A 54 22.48 13.75 14.96
N SER A 55 23.66 13.45 15.49
CA SER A 55 24.62 12.61 14.77
C SER A 55 24.05 11.21 14.55
N GLU A 56 24.53 10.52 13.51
CA GLU A 56 24.18 9.11 13.25
C GLU A 56 24.47 8.22 14.47
N LYS A 57 25.63 8.42 15.11
CA LYS A 57 26.01 7.73 16.34
C LYS A 57 24.97 7.91 17.46
N HIS A 58 24.47 9.13 17.66
CA HIS A 58 23.45 9.39 18.68
C HIS A 58 22.12 8.69 18.34
N ARG A 59 21.66 8.77 17.09
CA ARG A 59 20.43 8.09 16.65
C ARG A 59 20.54 6.57 16.80
N GLN A 60 21.70 6.00 16.50
CA GLN A 60 21.99 4.58 16.69
C GLN A 60 21.99 4.17 18.17
N GLN A 61 22.51 5.02 19.08
CA GLN A 61 22.41 4.78 20.52
C GLN A 61 20.96 4.80 21.02
N GLU A 62 20.16 5.80 20.61
CA GLU A 62 18.73 5.86 20.96
C GLU A 62 17.97 4.64 20.44
N HIS A 63 18.28 4.20 19.22
CA HIS A 63 17.73 2.97 18.65
C HIS A 63 18.01 1.75 19.53
N GLU A 64 19.27 1.51 19.91
CA GLU A 64 19.67 0.39 20.76
C GLU A 64 19.00 0.44 22.15
N GLU A 65 18.88 1.62 22.74
CA GLU A 65 18.14 1.81 23.99
C GLU A 65 16.65 1.47 23.84
N ASN A 66 16.03 1.86 22.73
CA ASN A 66 14.63 1.56 22.46
C ASN A 66 14.42 0.06 22.20
N VAL A 67 15.35 -0.62 21.50
CA VAL A 67 15.33 -2.08 21.33
C VAL A 67 15.39 -2.78 22.69
N LYS A 68 16.27 -2.35 23.60
CA LYS A 68 16.33 -2.89 24.97
C LYS A 68 15.02 -2.71 25.73
N LYS A 69 14.34 -1.56 25.59
CA LYS A 69 13.01 -1.32 26.20
C LYS A 69 11.96 -2.29 25.65
N VAL A 70 11.95 -2.53 24.33
CA VAL A 70 11.05 -3.49 23.67
C VAL A 70 11.29 -4.91 24.19
N VAL A 71 12.54 -5.36 24.20
CA VAL A 71 12.90 -6.70 24.71
C VAL A 71 12.52 -6.85 26.18
N LYS A 72 12.84 -5.86 27.02
CA LYS A 72 12.47 -5.86 28.44
C LYS A 72 10.95 -5.93 28.61
N ARG A 73 10.19 -5.15 27.84
CA ARG A 73 8.72 -5.16 27.90
C ARG A 73 8.17 -6.51 27.46
N LEU A 74 8.67 -7.08 26.36
CA LEU A 74 8.19 -8.37 25.84
C LEU A 74 8.40 -9.51 26.86
N LYS A 75 9.57 -9.55 27.51
CA LYS A 75 9.89 -10.55 28.56
C LYS A 75 9.05 -10.45 29.82
N GLN A 76 8.32 -9.36 30.03
CA GLN A 76 7.38 -9.23 31.15
C GLN A 76 6.04 -9.94 30.89
N ARG A 77 5.78 -10.41 29.66
CA ARG A 77 4.55 -11.12 29.33
C ARG A 77 4.47 -12.43 30.10
N ASN A 78 3.32 -12.67 30.72
CA ASN A 78 2.95 -13.96 31.27
C ASN A 78 1.85 -14.58 30.40
N PRO A 79 2.13 -15.62 29.58
CA PRO A 79 1.14 -16.21 28.67
C PRO A 79 -0.16 -16.70 29.34
N ASN A 80 -0.10 -17.09 30.62
CA ASN A 80 -1.27 -17.55 31.36
C ASN A 80 -2.21 -16.39 31.75
N LYS A 81 -1.66 -15.19 31.95
CA LYS A 81 -2.41 -14.00 32.41
C LYS A 81 -2.66 -12.99 31.31
N ASP A 82 -1.70 -12.82 30.43
CA ASP A 82 -1.69 -11.84 29.34
C ASP A 82 -2.11 -12.51 28.03
N GLY A 83 -2.78 -11.77 27.15
CA GLY A 83 -3.17 -12.28 25.84
C GLY A 83 -2.04 -12.20 24.82
N LEU A 84 -2.42 -12.35 23.54
CA LEU A 84 -1.50 -12.21 22.42
C LEU A 84 -0.79 -10.86 22.39
N VAL A 85 0.47 -10.89 21.98
CA VAL A 85 1.35 -9.73 21.82
C VAL A 85 0.91 -8.89 20.63
N CYS A 86 0.87 -7.57 20.81
CA CYS A 86 0.68 -6.63 19.72
C CYS A 86 1.36 -5.28 19.99
N THR A 87 1.51 -4.47 18.94
CA THR A 87 1.99 -3.10 19.08
C THR A 87 0.99 -2.25 19.89
N ALA A 88 1.45 -1.34 20.74
CA ALA A 88 0.63 -0.34 21.43
C ALA A 88 -0.02 0.70 20.50
N ARG A 89 0.29 0.66 19.19
CA ARG A 89 -0.27 1.54 18.16
C ARG A 89 -1.80 1.49 18.18
N LYS A 90 -2.43 2.65 18.36
CA LYS A 90 -3.89 2.72 18.44
C LYS A 90 -4.58 2.39 17.11
N PRO A 91 -5.76 1.74 17.13
CA PRO A 91 -6.53 1.34 15.95
C PRO A 91 -6.71 2.38 14.84
N TRP A 92 -7.04 3.60 15.23
CA TRP A 92 -7.33 4.68 14.30
C TRP A 92 -6.08 5.21 13.59
N VAL A 93 -4.88 4.92 14.08
CA VAL A 93 -3.61 5.41 13.49
C VAL A 93 -3.21 4.63 12.24
N VAL A 94 -3.81 3.46 11.99
CA VAL A 94 -3.54 2.66 10.79
C VAL A 94 -4.29 3.26 9.60
N VAL A 95 -3.61 3.39 8.45
CA VAL A 95 -4.17 3.94 7.20
C VAL A 95 -5.34 3.11 6.68
N GLY A 96 -5.20 1.78 6.66
CA GLY A 96 -6.26 0.88 6.18
C GLY A 96 -7.57 0.98 6.97
N MET A 97 -8.70 0.67 6.32
CA MET A 97 -10.05 0.72 6.91
C MET A 97 -10.36 -0.43 7.90
N ARG A 98 -9.36 -1.26 8.24
CA ARG A 98 -9.58 -2.49 9.00
C ARG A 98 -10.03 -2.27 10.46
N ASN A 99 -11.01 -3.09 10.83
CA ASN A 99 -11.32 -3.67 12.14
C ASN A 99 -10.13 -4.20 12.95
N VAL A 100 -9.32 -3.37 13.63
CA VAL A 100 -8.34 -3.92 14.60
C VAL A 100 -8.96 -4.25 15.97
N ASP A 101 -10.21 -4.71 15.97
CA ASP A 101 -10.98 -5.01 17.19
C ASP A 101 -10.37 -6.16 18.00
N TYR A 102 -9.42 -6.91 17.45
CA TYR A 102 -8.59 -7.85 18.22
C TYR A 102 -7.84 -7.20 19.38
N LYS A 103 -7.56 -5.89 19.27
CA LYS A 103 -6.99 -5.12 20.37
C LYS A 103 -8.01 -4.80 21.46
N ARG A 104 -9.26 -5.27 21.37
CA ARG A 104 -10.26 -5.14 22.45
C ARG A 104 -10.28 -6.36 23.36
N ALA A 105 -9.79 -7.52 22.89
CA ALA A 105 -9.61 -8.71 23.70
C ALA A 105 -8.39 -8.59 24.64
N ARG A 106 -8.17 -9.63 25.46
CA ARG A 106 -6.96 -9.80 26.27
C ARG A 106 -5.74 -9.69 25.35
N ARG A 107 -4.80 -8.80 25.68
CA ARG A 107 -3.62 -8.53 24.83
C ARG A 107 -2.46 -8.01 25.65
N PHE A 108 -1.26 -8.19 25.11
CA PHE A 108 -0.04 -7.63 25.67
C PHE A 108 0.54 -6.56 24.72
N GLU A 109 0.44 -5.29 25.12
CA GLU A 109 0.91 -4.17 24.30
C GLU A 109 2.41 -3.90 24.50
N VAL A 110 3.12 -3.75 23.38
CA VAL A 110 4.52 -3.34 23.29
C VAL A 110 4.60 -2.04 22.48
N ASP A 111 5.18 -1.00 23.07
CA ASP A 111 5.27 0.30 22.40
C ASP A 111 6.48 0.37 21.45
N LEU A 112 6.20 0.73 20.20
CA LEU A 112 7.19 0.95 19.15
C LEU A 112 7.19 2.41 18.65
N SER A 113 6.48 3.31 19.33
CA SER A 113 6.26 4.70 18.89
C SER A 113 7.56 5.50 18.71
N ALA A 114 8.63 5.13 19.41
CA ALA A 114 9.92 5.79 19.34
C ALA A 114 10.72 5.48 18.05
N PHE A 115 10.38 4.40 17.34
CA PHE A 115 11.12 3.90 16.18
C PHE A 115 10.81 4.68 14.89
N SER A 116 11.16 5.96 14.85
CA SER A 116 10.80 6.92 13.79
C SER A 116 11.98 7.69 13.19
N ASN A 117 13.20 7.22 13.42
CA ASN A 117 14.43 7.83 12.95
C ASN A 117 14.95 7.16 11.67
N ILE A 118 15.40 7.98 10.73
CA ILE A 118 16.40 7.54 9.76
C ILE A 118 17.68 7.33 10.58
N LEU A 119 18.36 6.20 10.46
CA LEU A 119 19.57 5.91 11.24
C LEU A 119 20.83 6.31 10.48
N GLU A 120 20.87 5.99 9.18
CA GLU A 120 22.04 6.17 8.32
C GLU A 120 21.61 6.26 6.84
N ILE A 121 22.31 7.09 6.06
CA ILE A 121 22.23 7.11 4.59
C ILE A 121 23.62 6.82 4.03
N ASP A 122 23.85 5.56 3.65
CA ASP A 122 25.11 5.11 3.09
C ASP A 122 25.11 5.29 1.57
N LYS A 123 25.93 6.23 1.09
CA LYS A 123 26.05 6.57 -0.34
C LYS A 123 26.98 5.64 -1.11
N GLU A 124 27.83 4.89 -0.40
CA GLU A 124 28.75 3.93 -1.01
C GLU A 124 28.04 2.60 -1.23
N ARG A 125 27.37 2.08 -0.19
CA ARG A 125 26.54 0.87 -0.29
C ARG A 125 25.19 1.11 -0.96
N MET A 126 24.80 2.37 -1.15
CA MET A 126 23.52 2.80 -1.71
C MET A 126 22.34 2.21 -0.90
N VAL A 127 22.37 2.43 0.41
CA VAL A 127 21.39 1.88 1.35
C VAL A 127 20.99 2.93 2.38
N ALA A 128 19.70 2.98 2.69
CA ALA A 128 19.18 3.73 3.85
C ALA A 128 18.86 2.75 4.99
N LYS A 129 19.48 2.93 6.16
CA LYS A 129 19.10 2.23 7.39
C LYS A 129 18.09 3.07 8.14
N VAL A 130 16.91 2.52 8.42
CA VAL A 130 15.78 3.28 8.99
C VAL A 130 14.97 2.46 9.97
N GLU A 131 14.30 3.16 10.88
CA GLU A 131 13.32 2.57 11.79
C GLU A 131 11.92 2.43 11.13
N PRO A 132 11.08 1.46 11.56
CA PRO A 132 9.82 1.08 10.91
C PRO A 132 8.75 2.18 10.80
N LEU A 133 8.76 3.21 11.66
CA LEU A 133 7.78 4.30 11.60
C LEU A 133 8.27 5.50 10.78
N VAL A 134 9.46 5.44 10.19
CA VAL A 134 9.89 6.43 9.20
C VAL A 134 8.94 6.39 8.00
N SER A 135 8.42 7.55 7.62
CA SER A 135 7.49 7.69 6.50
C SER A 135 8.19 7.94 5.16
N MET A 136 7.51 7.65 4.05
CA MET A 136 8.01 7.96 2.70
C MET A 136 8.28 9.46 2.52
N GLY A 137 7.42 10.31 3.11
CA GLY A 137 7.59 11.75 3.13
C GLY A 137 8.88 12.20 3.84
N GLN A 138 9.23 11.55 4.96
CA GLN A 138 10.49 11.80 5.68
C GLN A 138 11.70 11.35 4.86
N LEU A 139 11.68 10.14 4.32
CA LEU A 139 12.78 9.56 3.53
C LEU A 139 13.09 10.37 2.28
N THR A 140 12.08 10.66 1.47
CA THR A 140 12.26 11.44 0.23
C THR A 140 12.68 12.88 0.49
N LYS A 141 12.31 13.47 1.63
CA LYS A 141 12.77 14.82 2.02
C LYS A 141 14.27 14.87 2.30
N VAL A 142 14.85 13.79 2.81
CA VAL A 142 16.29 13.69 3.07
C VAL A 142 17.06 13.20 1.85
N THR A 143 16.54 12.21 1.12
CA THR A 143 17.25 11.53 0.03
C THR A 143 17.20 12.30 -1.28
N CYS A 144 16.06 12.86 -1.68
CA CYS A 144 15.92 13.54 -2.98
C CYS A 144 16.90 14.72 -3.17
N PRO A 145 17.15 15.59 -2.17
CA PRO A 145 18.17 16.64 -2.29
C PRO A 145 19.61 16.12 -2.48
N MET A 146 19.85 14.84 -2.19
CA MET A 146 21.14 14.17 -2.42
C MET A 146 21.19 13.48 -3.79
N ASN A 147 20.19 13.69 -4.66
CA ASN A 147 20.01 12.97 -5.92
C ASN A 147 19.91 11.44 -5.71
N LEU A 148 19.33 11.04 -4.57
CA LEU A 148 19.04 9.65 -4.22
C LEU A 148 17.56 9.46 -3.93
N SER A 149 17.05 8.25 -4.13
CA SER A 149 15.74 7.86 -3.61
C SER A 149 15.65 6.37 -3.35
N LEU A 150 14.59 5.92 -2.70
CA LEU A 150 14.27 4.50 -2.62
C LEU A 150 13.98 3.97 -4.04
N ALA A 151 14.40 2.74 -4.33
CA ALA A 151 14.12 2.10 -5.62
C ALA A 151 12.61 2.00 -5.90
N VAL A 152 11.83 1.73 -4.86
CA VAL A 152 10.36 1.77 -4.84
C VAL A 152 9.94 2.80 -3.82
N ALA A 153 9.29 3.87 -4.27
CA ALA A 153 8.86 5.00 -3.45
C ALA A 153 7.34 5.19 -3.58
N PRO A 154 6.54 4.49 -2.75
CA PRO A 154 5.08 4.55 -2.82
C PRO A 154 4.52 5.97 -2.74
N GLU A 155 3.45 6.23 -3.49
CA GLU A 155 3.02 7.59 -3.84
C GLU A 155 2.29 8.39 -2.75
N PHE A 156 2.56 8.11 -1.47
CA PHE A 156 1.83 8.69 -0.34
C PHE A 156 2.73 8.95 0.89
N ASP A 157 2.85 10.21 1.33
CA ASP A 157 3.83 10.66 2.34
C ASP A 157 3.74 9.90 3.68
N ASP A 158 2.53 9.53 4.09
CA ASP A 158 2.21 8.98 5.42
C ASP A 158 2.43 7.46 5.53
N LEU A 159 2.76 6.77 4.43
CA LEU A 159 3.10 5.35 4.46
C LEU A 159 4.45 5.15 5.16
N THR A 160 4.53 4.19 6.07
CA THR A 160 5.74 3.91 6.85
C THR A 160 6.46 2.67 6.35
N VAL A 161 7.79 2.66 6.47
CA VAL A 161 8.66 1.55 6.06
C VAL A 161 8.15 0.20 6.58
N GLY A 162 7.89 0.10 7.88
CA GLY A 162 7.45 -1.14 8.48
C GLY A 162 6.05 -1.57 8.03
N GLY A 163 5.18 -0.63 7.64
CA GLY A 163 3.88 -0.95 7.06
C GLY A 163 4.01 -1.55 5.67
N LEU A 164 4.89 -0.97 4.84
CA LEU A 164 5.14 -1.43 3.47
C LEU A 164 5.83 -2.79 3.44
N ILE A 165 6.79 -3.04 4.34
CA ILE A 165 7.45 -4.34 4.46
C ILE A 165 6.45 -5.39 4.93
N ASN A 166 5.78 -5.16 6.06
CA ASN A 166 4.90 -6.18 6.65
C ASN A 166 3.60 -6.39 5.88
N SER A 167 3.21 -5.47 5.01
CA SER A 167 1.98 -5.56 4.22
C SER A 167 2.33 -5.61 2.74
N TYR A 168 2.17 -4.48 2.07
CA TYR A 168 2.26 -4.34 0.64
C TYR A 168 2.71 -2.91 0.33
N GLY A 169 3.46 -2.74 -0.74
CA GLY A 169 3.95 -1.45 -1.19
C GLY A 169 4.51 -1.53 -2.60
N ILE A 170 4.05 -0.64 -3.45
CA ILE A 170 4.54 -0.46 -4.82
C ILE A 170 4.56 1.04 -5.17
N SER A 171 5.21 1.35 -6.28
CA SER A 171 5.17 2.63 -7.00
C SER A 171 5.35 2.42 -8.50
N GLY A 172 5.22 3.46 -9.31
CA GLY A 172 5.39 3.35 -10.77
C GLY A 172 6.73 2.74 -11.25
N SER A 173 7.77 2.73 -10.43
CA SER A 173 9.06 2.07 -10.69
C SER A 173 9.09 0.55 -10.40
N SER A 174 8.01 -0.02 -9.87
CA SER A 174 7.95 -1.43 -9.43
C SER A 174 8.04 -2.41 -10.59
N HIS A 175 7.72 -1.98 -11.81
CA HIS A 175 7.93 -2.80 -13.00
C HIS A 175 9.42 -3.07 -13.28
N ILE A 176 10.32 -2.26 -12.71
CA ILE A 176 11.77 -2.48 -12.68
C ILE A 176 12.17 -3.23 -11.42
N TYR A 177 11.76 -2.73 -10.25
CA TYR A 177 12.33 -3.13 -8.96
C TYR A 177 11.53 -4.17 -8.17
N GLY A 178 10.30 -4.47 -8.58
CA GLY A 178 9.36 -5.36 -7.86
C GLY A 178 8.64 -4.65 -6.72
N LEU A 179 8.26 -5.40 -5.70
CA LEU A 179 7.60 -4.86 -4.51
C LEU A 179 8.58 -4.07 -3.65
N PHE A 180 8.06 -3.21 -2.76
CA PHE A 180 8.88 -2.50 -1.77
C PHE A 180 9.74 -3.46 -0.95
N SER A 181 9.20 -4.61 -0.56
CA SER A 181 9.92 -5.66 0.17
C SER A 181 11.12 -6.22 -0.59
N ASP A 182 11.08 -6.25 -1.92
CA ASP A 182 12.18 -6.75 -2.76
C ASP A 182 13.40 -5.80 -2.78
N THR A 183 13.20 -4.57 -2.32
CA THR A 183 14.25 -3.55 -2.19
C THR A 183 14.94 -3.58 -0.82
N VAL A 184 14.42 -4.36 0.13
CA VAL A 184 15.02 -4.54 1.46
C VAL A 184 16.26 -5.42 1.34
N VAL A 185 17.34 -5.06 2.02
CA VAL A 185 18.59 -5.84 2.05
C VAL A 185 18.82 -6.52 3.38
N ALA A 186 18.32 -5.94 4.47
CA ALA A 186 18.40 -6.52 5.80
C ALA A 186 17.27 -6.00 6.70
N MET A 187 16.90 -6.80 7.69
CA MET A 187 15.94 -6.44 8.73
C MET A 187 16.50 -6.80 10.10
N GLU A 188 16.24 -5.96 11.09
CA GLU A 188 16.41 -6.30 12.49
C GLU A 188 15.05 -6.55 13.13
N VAL A 189 14.89 -7.72 13.75
CA VAL A 189 13.61 -8.20 14.27
C VAL A 189 13.77 -8.65 15.71
N VAL A 190 12.88 -8.19 16.58
CA VAL A 190 12.70 -8.75 17.93
C VAL A 190 11.72 -9.91 17.86
N LEU A 191 12.21 -11.12 18.14
CA LEU A 191 11.44 -12.37 18.12
C LEU A 191 10.55 -12.52 19.37
N ALA A 192 9.68 -13.53 19.37
CA ALA A 192 8.75 -13.83 20.45
C ALA A 192 9.44 -14.03 21.82
N ASP A 193 10.60 -14.68 21.83
CA ASP A 193 11.42 -14.94 23.02
C ASP A 193 12.27 -13.73 23.48
N GLY A 194 12.20 -12.62 22.73
CA GLY A 194 12.94 -11.39 22.98
C GLY A 194 14.39 -11.41 22.48
N ARG A 195 14.82 -12.41 21.70
CA ARG A 195 16.07 -12.31 20.93
C ARG A 195 15.92 -11.25 19.85
N VAL A 196 17.01 -10.53 19.58
CA VAL A 196 17.12 -9.59 18.48
C VAL A 196 17.97 -10.26 17.40
N VAL A 197 17.40 -10.43 16.22
CA VAL A 197 18.07 -11.10 15.11
C VAL A 197 18.19 -10.16 13.92
N ARG A 198 19.27 -10.32 13.16
CA ARG A 198 19.44 -9.70 11.86
C ARG A 198 19.14 -10.73 10.77
N ALA A 199 18.15 -10.45 9.93
CA ALA A 199 17.78 -11.29 8.81
C ALA A 199 18.27 -10.69 7.50
N THR A 200 19.04 -11.46 6.73
CA THR A 200 19.45 -11.15 5.35
C THR A 200 19.15 -12.34 4.45
N LYS A 201 19.20 -12.15 3.13
CA LYS A 201 18.95 -13.22 2.16
C LYS A 201 19.92 -14.42 2.26
N ASP A 202 21.08 -14.22 2.85
CA ASP A 202 22.27 -15.07 2.76
C ASP A 202 22.82 -15.54 4.12
N ASN A 203 22.09 -15.31 5.21
CA ASN A 203 22.47 -15.78 6.55
C ASN A 203 21.51 -16.84 7.11
N GLU A 204 21.74 -17.29 8.34
CA GLU A 204 20.96 -18.30 9.06
C GLU A 204 19.50 -17.92 9.33
N HIS A 205 19.12 -16.68 9.02
CA HIS A 205 17.77 -16.12 9.16
C HIS A 205 17.16 -15.73 7.80
N SER A 206 17.66 -16.32 6.71
CA SER A 206 17.13 -16.11 5.35
C SER A 206 15.65 -16.49 5.21
N ASP A 207 15.21 -17.54 5.91
CA ASP A 207 13.80 -17.89 5.98
C ASP A 207 12.94 -16.79 6.62
N LEU A 208 13.40 -16.17 7.71
CA LEU A 208 12.74 -15.00 8.29
C LEU A 208 12.75 -13.80 7.33
N PHE A 209 13.87 -13.58 6.62
CA PHE A 209 13.98 -12.50 5.64
C PHE A 209 12.90 -12.61 4.56
N TYR A 210 12.64 -13.81 4.04
CA TYR A 210 11.57 -14.06 3.07
C TYR A 210 10.17 -14.22 3.70
N GLY A 211 10.07 -14.55 4.99
CA GLY A 211 8.80 -14.76 5.70
C GLY A 211 8.18 -13.49 6.29
N MET A 212 8.99 -12.45 6.58
CA MET A 212 8.50 -11.19 7.15
C MET A 212 7.60 -10.38 6.22
N PRO A 213 7.87 -10.25 4.90
CA PRO A 213 6.95 -9.61 3.97
C PRO A 213 5.56 -10.22 4.03
N TRP A 214 4.51 -9.39 3.93
CA TRP A 214 3.11 -9.83 4.00
C TRP A 214 2.70 -10.51 5.34
N SER A 215 3.57 -10.56 6.35
CA SER A 215 3.26 -11.17 7.65
C SER A 215 2.38 -10.29 8.53
N GLN A 216 2.08 -9.05 8.13
CA GLN A 216 1.48 -8.02 8.98
C GLN A 216 2.24 -7.80 10.30
N GLY A 217 3.50 -8.20 10.44
CA GLY A 217 4.25 -8.13 11.70
C GLY A 217 3.70 -9.10 12.74
N THR A 218 3.43 -10.34 12.31
CA THR A 218 2.90 -11.43 13.15
C THR A 218 3.91 -12.54 13.41
N ILE A 219 5.15 -12.40 12.92
CA ILE A 219 6.27 -13.30 13.22
C ILE A 219 7.17 -12.67 14.30
N GLY A 220 7.33 -11.34 14.28
CA GLY A 220 8.11 -10.58 15.26
C GLY A 220 7.96 -9.08 15.06
N PHE A 221 8.63 -8.30 15.90
CA PHE A 221 8.66 -6.83 15.78
C PHE A 221 9.85 -6.39 14.95
N LEU A 222 9.59 -5.90 13.74
CA LEU A 222 10.58 -5.18 12.94
C LEU A 222 10.98 -3.89 13.67
N VAL A 223 12.27 -3.70 13.95
CA VAL A 223 12.81 -2.53 14.67
C VAL A 223 13.75 -1.69 13.81
N SER A 224 14.40 -2.27 12.80
CA SER A 224 15.08 -1.52 11.74
C SER A 224 15.08 -2.28 10.41
N ALA A 225 15.25 -1.55 9.31
CA ALA A 225 15.42 -2.12 7.98
C ALA A 225 16.48 -1.33 7.20
N GLU A 226 17.23 -2.03 6.35
CA GLU A 226 18.12 -1.47 5.35
C GLU A 226 17.45 -1.61 3.97
N ILE A 227 17.34 -0.50 3.24
CA ILE A 227 16.59 -0.43 1.98
C ILE A 227 17.48 0.15 0.88
N LYS A 228 17.44 -0.45 -0.32
CA LYS A 228 18.21 0.02 -1.48
C LYS A 228 17.82 1.45 -1.89
N LEU A 229 18.86 2.24 -2.17
CA LEU A 229 18.77 3.54 -2.81
C LEU A 229 19.17 3.42 -4.29
N ILE A 230 18.62 4.33 -5.10
CA ILE A 230 18.99 4.52 -6.50
C ILE A 230 19.37 5.98 -6.73
N PRO A 231 20.27 6.25 -7.71
CA PRO A 231 20.46 7.60 -8.19
C PRO A 231 19.20 8.10 -8.89
N ILE A 232 18.85 9.36 -8.67
CA ILE A 232 17.72 10.04 -9.33
C ILE A 232 18.16 11.40 -9.86
N LYS A 233 17.33 12.02 -10.68
CA LYS A 233 17.52 13.42 -11.11
C LYS A 233 16.45 14.33 -10.52
N GLU A 234 16.65 15.64 -10.66
CA GLU A 234 15.85 16.67 -10.00
C GLU A 234 14.40 16.73 -10.51
N TYR A 235 14.17 16.29 -11.76
CA TYR A 235 12.86 16.29 -12.40
C TYR A 235 12.47 14.90 -12.93
N MET A 236 11.16 14.68 -12.99
CA MET A 236 10.52 13.62 -13.74
C MET A 236 9.93 14.22 -15.02
N ARG A 237 10.46 13.82 -16.18
CA ARG A 237 9.84 14.10 -17.48
C ARG A 237 8.69 13.10 -17.66
N LEU A 238 7.46 13.59 -17.56
CA LEU A 238 6.27 12.78 -17.60
C LEU A 238 5.54 12.99 -18.92
N THR A 239 5.21 11.89 -19.60
CA THR A 239 4.41 11.87 -20.83
C THR A 239 3.03 11.34 -20.51
N TYR A 240 1.98 12.07 -20.89
CA TYR A 240 0.58 11.70 -20.72
C TYR A 240 0.00 11.28 -22.07
N THR A 241 -0.36 10.01 -22.21
CA THR A 241 -0.87 9.43 -23.45
C THR A 241 -2.35 9.09 -23.28
N PRO A 242 -3.28 9.85 -23.88
CA PRO A 242 -4.70 9.52 -23.82
C PRO A 242 -5.01 8.29 -24.68
N VAL A 243 -5.91 7.44 -24.18
CA VAL A 243 -6.37 6.23 -24.86
C VAL A 243 -7.89 6.23 -24.89
N ARG A 244 -8.44 6.01 -26.09
CA ARG A 244 -9.89 5.85 -26.31
C ARG A 244 -10.15 4.55 -27.03
N GLY A 245 -11.07 3.77 -26.50
CA GLY A 245 -11.39 2.45 -27.05
C GLY A 245 -11.96 1.54 -25.98
N THR A 246 -12.22 0.30 -26.32
CA THR A 246 -12.66 -0.75 -25.40
C THR A 246 -11.67 -0.96 -24.24
N LEU A 247 -12.13 -1.53 -23.13
CA LEU A 247 -11.26 -1.94 -22.02
C LEU A 247 -10.10 -2.85 -22.46
N LYS A 248 -10.29 -3.64 -23.53
CA LYS A 248 -9.22 -4.41 -24.17
C LYS A 248 -8.13 -3.51 -24.76
N GLU A 249 -8.50 -2.48 -25.51
CA GLU A 249 -7.57 -1.53 -26.10
C GLU A 249 -6.86 -0.69 -25.03
N ILE A 250 -7.57 -0.32 -23.96
CA ILE A 250 -6.98 0.37 -22.80
C ILE A 250 -5.96 -0.52 -22.08
N ALA A 251 -6.30 -1.78 -21.79
CA ALA A 251 -5.38 -2.72 -21.16
C ALA A 251 -4.15 -3.00 -22.03
N GLN A 252 -4.34 -3.08 -23.35
CA GLN A 252 -3.27 -3.26 -24.32
C GLN A 252 -2.34 -2.04 -24.35
N ALA A 253 -2.89 -0.82 -24.46
CA ALA A 253 -2.11 0.42 -24.44
C ALA A 253 -1.34 0.60 -23.12
N TYR A 254 -1.95 0.21 -21.99
CA TYR A 254 -1.27 0.16 -20.71
C TYR A 254 -0.04 -0.77 -20.76
N ALA A 255 -0.19 -2.02 -21.23
CA ALA A 255 0.94 -2.95 -21.39
C ALA A 255 2.00 -2.44 -22.38
N ASP A 256 1.58 -1.79 -23.47
CA ASP A 256 2.46 -1.19 -24.49
C ASP A 256 3.31 -0.04 -23.93
N SER A 257 2.85 0.64 -22.89
CA SER A 257 3.54 1.82 -22.33
C SER A 257 4.87 1.48 -21.63
N PHE A 258 5.09 0.22 -21.26
CA PHE A 258 6.28 -0.19 -20.50
C PHE A 258 6.88 -1.53 -20.91
N VAL A 259 6.18 -2.31 -21.72
CA VAL A 259 6.74 -3.55 -22.28
C VAL A 259 7.05 -3.35 -23.76
N PRO A 260 8.29 -3.63 -24.21
CA PRO A 260 8.61 -3.60 -25.64
C PRO A 260 7.64 -4.46 -26.48
N ILE A 261 7.31 -3.98 -27.68
CA ILE A 261 6.52 -4.73 -28.68
C ILE A 261 7.46 -5.77 -29.30
N ARG A 262 7.00 -7.01 -29.44
CA ARG A 262 7.85 -8.18 -29.71
C ARG A 262 8.05 -8.52 -31.20
N ASP A 263 7.91 -7.56 -32.10
CA ASP A 263 8.22 -7.74 -33.53
C ASP A 263 9.46 -6.94 -33.92
N GLY A 264 10.52 -7.66 -34.28
CA GLY A 264 11.77 -7.12 -34.84
C GLY A 264 12.50 -6.20 -33.87
N ASP A 265 13.33 -6.78 -32.99
CA ASP A 265 14.19 -6.05 -32.06
C ASP A 265 14.98 -4.95 -32.77
N ASP A 266 14.54 -3.69 -32.66
CA ASP A 266 15.39 -2.53 -32.84
C ASP A 266 16.21 -2.40 -31.53
N PRO A 267 17.51 -2.75 -31.54
CA PRO A 267 18.34 -2.71 -30.34
C PRO A 267 18.66 -1.28 -29.89
N ALA A 268 18.24 -0.25 -30.65
CA ALA A 268 18.77 1.10 -30.52
C ALA A 268 17.93 2.12 -29.73
N ALA A 269 16.63 1.93 -29.41
CA ALA A 269 15.86 3.10 -28.96
C ALA A 269 14.56 2.92 -28.13
N LYS A 270 14.43 1.95 -27.22
CA LYS A 270 13.35 2.01 -26.20
C LYS A 270 13.89 1.99 -24.78
N VAL A 271 14.14 3.18 -24.25
CA VAL A 271 14.39 3.41 -22.83
C VAL A 271 13.17 2.90 -22.06
N VAL A 272 13.35 1.84 -21.26
CA VAL A 272 12.33 1.39 -20.29
C VAL A 272 12.05 2.59 -19.37
N PRO A 273 10.79 3.07 -19.27
CA PRO A 273 10.48 4.22 -18.43
C PRO A 273 10.92 3.98 -16.99
N ASP A 274 11.39 5.00 -16.28
CA ASP A 274 11.70 4.88 -14.85
C ASP A 274 10.41 4.66 -14.04
N PHE A 275 9.30 5.24 -14.50
CA PHE A 275 7.98 5.18 -13.86
C PHE A 275 6.87 4.93 -14.87
N VAL A 276 5.86 4.16 -14.45
CA VAL A 276 4.69 3.84 -15.25
C VAL A 276 3.45 3.87 -14.37
N GLU A 277 2.41 4.54 -14.83
CA GLU A 277 1.09 4.57 -14.20
C GLU A 277 -0.01 4.65 -15.26
N GLY A 278 -1.13 3.97 -15.05
CA GLY A 278 -2.33 4.14 -15.84
C GLY A 278 -3.48 4.64 -14.97
N MET A 279 -4.34 5.48 -15.55
CA MET A 279 -5.62 5.86 -14.95
C MET A 279 -6.74 5.62 -15.95
N VAL A 280 -7.70 4.78 -15.58
CA VAL A 280 -8.90 4.52 -16.40
C VAL A 280 -10.06 5.32 -15.82
N TYR A 281 -10.64 6.22 -16.61
CA TYR A 281 -11.68 7.15 -16.14
C TYR A 281 -13.09 6.67 -16.49
N SER A 282 -13.21 5.82 -17.51
CA SER A 282 -14.48 5.24 -17.95
C SER A 282 -14.22 3.91 -18.67
N PRO A 283 -15.28 3.16 -19.04
CA PRO A 283 -15.13 1.93 -19.83
C PRO A 283 -14.51 2.16 -21.21
N SER A 284 -14.39 3.42 -21.65
CA SER A 284 -13.91 3.80 -22.96
C SER A 284 -12.73 4.77 -22.98
N GLU A 285 -12.29 5.28 -21.83
CA GLU A 285 -11.27 6.32 -21.75
C GLU A 285 -10.27 6.08 -20.61
N GLY A 286 -8.99 6.22 -20.92
CA GLY A 286 -7.89 6.16 -19.95
C GLY A 286 -6.71 7.02 -20.36
N VAL A 287 -5.77 7.23 -19.43
CA VAL A 287 -4.53 7.97 -19.65
C VAL A 287 -3.37 7.14 -19.12
N MET A 288 -2.41 6.83 -20.00
CA MET A 288 -1.17 6.14 -19.65
C MET A 288 -0.07 7.18 -19.43
N MET A 289 0.69 7.00 -18.38
CA MET A 289 1.73 7.93 -17.96
C MET A 289 3.06 7.21 -17.82
N THR A 290 4.06 7.68 -18.56
CA THR A 290 5.43 7.17 -18.48
C THR A 290 6.38 8.28 -18.09
N GLY A 291 7.17 8.03 -17.05
CA GLY A 291 8.13 8.98 -16.48
C GLY A 291 9.57 8.55 -16.76
N VAL A 292 10.42 9.52 -17.07
CA VAL A 292 11.88 9.35 -17.15
C VAL A 292 12.56 10.47 -16.36
N TYR A 293 13.60 10.15 -15.60
CA TYR A 293 14.38 11.16 -14.88
C TYR A 293 15.08 12.13 -15.84
N ALA A 294 14.89 13.43 -15.59
CA ALA A 294 15.48 14.54 -16.32
C ALA A 294 16.26 15.47 -15.38
N THR A 295 17.35 16.04 -15.90
CA THR A 295 18.14 17.03 -15.14
C THR A 295 17.40 18.36 -15.07
N GLU A 296 17.78 19.20 -14.10
CA GLU A 296 17.30 20.58 -14.06
C GLU A 296 17.63 21.38 -15.35
N GLU A 297 18.80 21.14 -15.94
CA GLU A 297 19.20 21.76 -17.22
C GLU A 297 18.24 21.39 -18.36
N GLU A 298 17.88 20.11 -18.48
CA GLU A 298 16.91 19.64 -19.47
C GLU A 298 15.54 20.27 -19.23
N ALA A 299 15.05 20.23 -17.99
CA ALA A 299 13.73 20.76 -17.63
C ALA A 299 13.59 22.26 -17.93
N LYS A 300 14.68 23.03 -17.80
CA LYS A 300 14.71 24.48 -18.05
C LYS A 300 14.97 24.89 -19.50
N LYS A 301 15.19 23.93 -20.43
CA LYS A 301 15.35 24.25 -21.86
C LYS A 301 14.12 24.97 -22.41
N LYS A 302 14.33 25.94 -23.30
CA LYS A 302 13.25 26.70 -23.95
C LYS A 302 12.28 25.76 -24.65
N GLY A 303 10.99 25.89 -24.34
CA GLY A 303 9.91 25.05 -24.89
C GLY A 303 9.42 23.96 -23.94
N ASN A 304 10.24 23.55 -22.96
CA ASN A 304 9.84 22.60 -21.92
C ASN A 304 8.94 23.29 -20.87
N LYS A 305 7.96 22.54 -20.34
CA LYS A 305 7.01 23.04 -19.34
C LYS A 305 7.29 22.39 -18.00
N ILE A 306 7.66 23.20 -17.00
CA ILE A 306 7.79 22.73 -15.62
C ILE A 306 6.44 22.84 -14.91
N ASN A 307 5.92 21.71 -14.44
CA ASN A 307 4.69 21.65 -13.65
C ASN A 307 5.00 21.35 -12.19
N ARG A 308 4.94 22.37 -11.34
CA ARG A 308 5.00 22.21 -9.88
C ARG A 308 3.66 21.73 -9.31
N VAL A 309 3.35 20.44 -9.44
CA VAL A 309 2.08 19.84 -8.95
C VAL A 309 1.93 19.98 -7.43
N GLY A 310 3.04 20.19 -6.72
CA GLY A 310 3.09 20.45 -5.28
C GLY A 310 2.54 21.81 -4.85
N TRP A 311 2.05 22.67 -5.73
CA TRP A 311 1.35 23.91 -5.34
C TRP A 311 -0.09 23.63 -4.90
N TRP A 312 -0.47 24.07 -3.70
CA TRP A 312 -1.74 23.67 -3.06
C TRP A 312 -3.00 24.11 -3.79
N PHE A 313 -2.90 25.17 -4.58
CA PHE A 313 -3.99 25.71 -5.39
C PHE A 313 -4.07 25.11 -6.80
N LYS A 314 -3.24 24.11 -7.15
CA LYS A 314 -3.33 23.40 -8.45
C LYS A 314 -4.34 22.27 -8.41
N PRO A 315 -4.91 21.87 -9.57
CA PRO A 315 -5.85 20.76 -9.63
C PRO A 315 -5.23 19.50 -9.04
N TRP A 316 -6.07 18.61 -8.52
CA TRP A 316 -5.59 17.31 -8.07
C TRP A 316 -5.01 16.53 -9.25
N PHE A 317 -3.98 15.72 -8.99
CA PHE A 317 -3.17 15.14 -10.06
C PHE A 317 -3.99 14.29 -11.04
N TYR A 318 -4.91 13.46 -10.56
CA TYR A 318 -5.78 12.65 -11.42
C TYR A 318 -6.64 13.53 -12.35
N GLN A 319 -7.30 14.57 -11.83
CA GLN A 319 -8.09 15.50 -12.66
C GLN A 319 -7.22 16.24 -13.69
N TYR A 320 -5.97 16.56 -13.32
CA TYR A 320 -5.02 17.17 -14.24
C TYR A 320 -4.59 16.19 -15.34
N ALA A 321 -4.31 14.94 -14.99
CA ALA A 321 -3.97 13.87 -15.94
C ALA A 321 -5.12 13.61 -16.92
N GLU A 322 -6.37 13.61 -16.43
CA GLU A 322 -7.59 13.46 -17.24
C GLU A 322 -7.68 14.49 -18.37
N THR A 323 -7.10 15.69 -18.20
CA THR A 323 -7.08 16.72 -19.26
C THR A 323 -6.34 16.27 -20.53
N ALA A 324 -5.51 15.23 -20.48
CA ALA A 324 -4.91 14.63 -21.67
C ALA A 324 -5.98 14.10 -22.65
N LEU A 325 -7.13 13.65 -22.15
CA LEU A 325 -8.23 13.19 -22.99
C LEU A 325 -8.70 14.32 -23.93
N THR A 326 -8.77 15.56 -23.47
CA THR A 326 -9.20 16.70 -24.30
C THR A 326 -8.04 17.38 -25.03
N ARG A 327 -6.86 17.43 -24.40
CA ARG A 327 -5.68 18.14 -24.93
C ARG A 327 -4.87 17.33 -25.94
N GLY A 328 -5.04 16.01 -26.00
CA GLY A 328 -4.12 15.11 -26.68
C GLY A 328 -2.90 14.78 -25.83
N GLU A 329 -1.96 14.03 -26.42
CA GLU A 329 -0.71 13.69 -25.76
C GLU A 329 0.11 14.94 -25.42
N PHE A 330 0.72 14.97 -24.23
CA PHE A 330 1.64 16.04 -23.87
C PHE A 330 2.72 15.59 -22.88
N VAL A 331 3.79 16.38 -22.81
CA VAL A 331 4.95 16.16 -21.94
C VAL A 331 5.16 17.36 -21.02
N GLU A 332 5.54 17.09 -19.78
CA GLU A 332 5.96 18.10 -18.81
C GLU A 332 7.05 17.58 -17.86
N TYR A 333 7.62 18.48 -17.07
CA TYR A 333 8.67 18.20 -16.11
C TYR A 333 8.17 18.54 -14.71
N ILE A 334 8.08 17.53 -13.84
CA ILE A 334 7.62 17.69 -12.46
C ILE A 334 8.82 17.52 -11.54
N PRO A 335 9.06 18.38 -10.54
CA PRO A 335 10.12 18.12 -9.56
C PRO A 335 9.95 16.73 -8.94
N THR A 336 11.01 15.92 -8.92
CA THR A 336 10.92 14.47 -8.64
C THR A 336 10.19 14.16 -7.33
N ARG A 337 10.49 14.90 -6.26
CA ARG A 337 9.80 14.71 -4.98
C ARG A 337 8.31 15.06 -5.07
N GLU A 338 7.93 16.10 -5.83
CA GLU A 338 6.52 16.44 -6.03
C GLU A 338 5.79 15.36 -6.84
N TYR A 339 6.47 14.73 -7.80
CA TYR A 339 5.92 13.61 -8.55
C TYR A 339 5.69 12.38 -7.66
N TYR A 340 6.64 12.01 -6.79
CA TYR A 340 6.45 10.89 -5.86
C TYR A 340 5.19 11.07 -5.01
N HIS A 341 4.92 12.27 -4.52
CA HIS A 341 3.81 12.52 -3.58
C HIS A 341 2.57 13.14 -4.23
N ARG A 342 2.43 12.98 -5.55
CA ARG A 342 1.36 13.60 -6.36
C ARG A 342 -0.06 13.23 -5.92
N HIS A 343 -0.24 12.06 -5.30
CA HIS A 343 -1.54 11.56 -4.83
C HIS A 343 -1.84 11.93 -3.38
N THR A 344 -0.87 12.45 -2.61
CA THR A 344 -1.00 12.72 -1.17
C THR A 344 -2.16 13.64 -0.85
N ARG A 345 -2.29 14.79 -1.53
CA ARG A 345 -3.30 15.81 -1.17
C ARG A 345 -4.73 15.38 -1.39
N SER A 346 -4.98 14.67 -2.48
CA SER A 346 -6.31 14.23 -2.87
C SER A 346 -6.65 12.84 -2.34
N LEU A 347 -5.72 12.20 -1.62
CA LEU A 347 -5.83 10.80 -1.21
C LEU A 347 -6.16 9.92 -2.44
N TYR A 348 -5.34 10.05 -3.49
CA TYR A 348 -5.67 9.69 -4.88
C TYR A 348 -6.86 10.51 -5.39
N TRP A 349 -8.08 10.13 -5.04
CA TRP A 349 -9.33 10.86 -5.33
C TRP A 349 -10.40 10.76 -4.23
N GLU A 350 -10.12 10.04 -3.14
CA GLU A 350 -11.02 9.86 -1.99
C GLU A 350 -11.37 11.18 -1.29
N ALA A 351 -10.50 12.20 -1.39
CA ALA A 351 -10.79 13.52 -0.85
C ALA A 351 -12.08 14.13 -1.43
N LYS A 352 -12.48 13.76 -2.66
CA LYS A 352 -13.74 14.19 -3.27
C LYS A 352 -14.97 13.69 -2.51
N LEU A 353 -14.90 12.50 -1.92
CA LEU A 353 -16.02 11.92 -1.15
C LEU A 353 -16.14 12.55 0.23
N ILE A 354 -15.04 13.09 0.77
CA ILE A 354 -15.00 13.74 2.08
C ILE A 354 -15.35 15.22 1.97
N ILE A 355 -14.79 15.90 0.96
CA ILE A 355 -14.99 17.33 0.68
C ILE A 355 -15.39 17.47 -0.79
N PRO A 356 -16.69 17.40 -1.12
CA PRO A 356 -17.19 17.35 -2.51
C PRO A 356 -16.79 18.56 -3.38
N PHE A 357 -16.59 19.71 -2.77
CA PHE A 357 -16.13 20.95 -3.43
C PHE A 357 -14.64 21.22 -3.22
N GLY A 358 -13.88 20.25 -2.68
CA GLY A 358 -12.46 20.39 -2.36
C GLY A 358 -11.56 20.59 -3.59
N ASP A 359 -12.07 20.29 -4.78
CA ASP A 359 -11.42 20.48 -6.07
C ASP A 359 -11.73 21.86 -6.71
N GLN A 360 -12.63 22.64 -6.13
CA GLN A 360 -12.92 23.98 -6.63
C GLN A 360 -11.75 24.93 -6.38
N PHE A 361 -11.49 25.84 -7.33
CA PHE A 361 -10.34 26.75 -7.26
C PHE A 361 -10.32 27.57 -5.98
N TRP A 362 -11.44 28.16 -5.57
CA TRP A 362 -11.54 28.97 -4.35
C TRP A 362 -11.19 28.17 -3.09
N PHE A 363 -11.61 26.90 -3.01
CA PHE A 363 -11.28 26.04 -1.87
C PHE A 363 -9.79 25.73 -1.88
N ARG A 364 -9.26 25.26 -3.01
CA ARG A 364 -7.83 24.91 -3.14
C ARG A 364 -6.94 26.12 -2.87
N PHE A 365 -7.34 27.30 -3.29
CA PHE A 365 -6.60 28.54 -3.04
C PHE A 365 -6.58 28.94 -1.56
N LEU A 366 -7.74 28.95 -0.90
CA LEU A 366 -7.88 29.44 0.49
C LEU A 366 -7.52 28.38 1.55
N LEU A 367 -7.91 27.12 1.33
CA LEU A 367 -7.83 26.03 2.31
C LEU A 367 -7.00 24.83 1.83
N GLY A 368 -6.61 24.77 0.56
CA GLY A 368 -5.87 23.62 0.01
C GLY A 368 -4.51 23.37 0.68
N TRP A 369 -3.91 24.37 1.33
CA TRP A 369 -2.66 24.23 2.08
C TRP A 369 -2.83 23.43 3.38
N LEU A 370 -4.06 23.27 3.89
CA LEU A 370 -4.38 22.39 5.02
C LEU A 370 -4.50 20.91 4.61
N MET A 371 -4.60 20.62 3.31
CA MET A 371 -4.73 19.25 2.80
C MET A 371 -3.37 18.53 2.79
N PRO A 372 -3.35 17.19 2.94
CA PRO A 372 -4.52 16.33 3.17
C PRO A 372 -4.94 16.24 4.64
N PRO A 373 -6.20 15.89 4.92
CA PRO A 373 -6.58 15.47 6.27
C PRO A 373 -5.83 14.20 6.67
N LYS A 374 -5.39 14.11 7.93
CA LYS A 374 -4.88 12.89 8.54
C LYS A 374 -5.98 11.83 8.54
N ILE A 375 -5.73 10.71 7.87
CA ILE A 375 -6.66 9.57 7.78
C ILE A 375 -7.07 9.10 9.17
N SER A 376 -6.16 9.15 10.14
CA SER A 376 -6.44 8.78 11.52
C SER A 376 -7.50 9.65 12.21
N LEU A 377 -7.53 10.95 11.92
CA LEU A 377 -8.55 11.86 12.43
C LEU A 377 -9.89 11.63 11.73
N LEU A 378 -9.87 11.38 10.42
CA LEU A 378 -11.08 11.02 9.67
C LEU A 378 -11.73 9.74 10.20
N LYS A 379 -10.93 8.79 10.68
CA LYS A 379 -11.42 7.56 11.32
C LYS A 379 -11.99 7.81 12.72
N ILE A 380 -11.39 8.70 13.52
CA ILE A 380 -11.91 9.05 14.86
C ILE A 380 -13.29 9.71 14.74
N THR A 381 -13.54 10.50 13.70
CA THR A 381 -14.84 11.14 13.48
C THR A 381 -15.89 10.20 12.87
N GLN A 382 -15.56 8.91 12.63
CA GLN A 382 -16.52 7.90 12.18
C GLN A 382 -17.12 7.13 13.36
N GLY A 383 -18.40 7.37 13.64
CA GLY A 383 -19.19 6.45 14.46
C GLY A 383 -19.42 5.11 13.74
N GLU A 384 -19.85 4.08 14.46
CA GLU A 384 -20.06 2.72 13.92
C GLU A 384 -21.01 2.72 12.70
N ALA A 385 -22.06 3.55 12.74
CA ALA A 385 -23.01 3.69 11.64
C ALA A 385 -22.39 4.26 10.36
N ILE A 386 -21.55 5.29 10.47
CA ILE A 386 -20.84 5.89 9.32
C ILE A 386 -19.79 4.91 8.78
N ARG A 387 -19.09 4.19 9.65
CA ARG A 387 -18.11 3.18 9.24
C ARG A 387 -18.78 2.07 8.41
N ASN A 388 -19.90 1.53 8.88
CA ASN A 388 -20.66 0.52 8.14
C ASN A 388 -21.19 1.08 6.82
N TYR A 389 -21.66 2.33 6.79
CA TYR A 389 -22.04 2.99 5.54
C TYR A 389 -20.92 2.99 4.50
N TYR A 390 -19.71 3.37 4.91
CA TYR A 390 -18.55 3.34 4.02
C TYR A 390 -18.24 1.91 3.55
N HIS A 391 -18.24 0.92 4.44
CA HIS A 391 -18.04 -0.48 4.04
C HIS A 391 -19.06 -0.97 3.00
N ASP A 392 -20.32 -0.57 3.14
CA ASP A 392 -21.38 -1.07 2.29
C ASP A 392 -21.48 -0.31 0.96
N ASN A 393 -20.99 0.94 0.90
CA ASN A 393 -21.20 1.84 -0.25
C ASN A 393 -19.90 2.40 -0.85
N HIS A 394 -18.74 1.94 -0.40
CA HIS A 394 -17.42 2.32 -0.94
C HIS A 394 -16.57 1.07 -1.13
N VAL A 395 -15.81 1.06 -2.22
CA VAL A 395 -14.83 0.01 -2.50
C VAL A 395 -13.45 0.65 -2.34
N ILE A 396 -12.66 0.09 -1.42
CA ILE A 396 -11.25 0.43 -1.22
C ILE A 396 -10.47 -0.89 -1.28
N GLN A 397 -10.00 -1.23 -2.47
CA GLN A 397 -9.30 -2.48 -2.75
C GLN A 397 -8.10 -2.22 -3.66
N ASP A 398 -6.98 -2.84 -3.30
CA ASP A 398 -5.83 -3.03 -4.18
C ASP A 398 -5.69 -4.49 -4.47
N VAL A 399 -5.57 -4.82 -5.76
CA VAL A 399 -5.48 -6.19 -6.22
C VAL A 399 -4.33 -6.34 -7.20
N LEU A 400 -3.47 -7.32 -6.93
CA LEU A 400 -2.36 -7.69 -7.77
C LEU A 400 -2.86 -8.77 -8.72
N VAL A 401 -2.82 -8.50 -10.02
CA VAL A 401 -3.23 -9.43 -11.07
C VAL A 401 -2.09 -9.67 -12.06
N PRO A 402 -1.94 -10.88 -12.62
CA PRO A 402 -1.01 -11.09 -13.73
C PRO A 402 -1.30 -10.09 -14.87
N LEU A 403 -0.27 -9.52 -15.51
CA LEU A 403 -0.43 -8.48 -16.54
C LEU A 403 -1.40 -8.90 -17.66
N HIS A 404 -1.33 -10.17 -18.08
CA HIS A 404 -2.18 -10.73 -19.12
C HIS A 404 -3.68 -10.82 -18.74
N LYS A 405 -4.03 -10.54 -17.48
CA LYS A 405 -5.40 -10.53 -16.93
C LYS A 405 -5.94 -9.13 -16.67
N VAL A 406 -5.18 -8.06 -16.94
CA VAL A 406 -5.61 -6.67 -16.68
C VAL A 406 -6.92 -6.32 -17.40
N ARG A 407 -7.10 -6.77 -18.65
CA ARG A 407 -8.40 -6.62 -19.35
C ARG A 407 -9.53 -7.26 -18.56
N ASP A 408 -9.35 -8.51 -18.15
CA ASP A 408 -10.41 -9.32 -17.55
C ASP A 408 -10.88 -8.72 -16.21
N ILE A 409 -9.95 -8.19 -15.39
CA ILE A 409 -10.30 -7.51 -14.15
C ILE A 409 -10.95 -6.14 -14.38
N LEU A 410 -10.57 -5.40 -15.42
CA LEU A 410 -11.24 -4.15 -15.78
C LEU A 410 -12.69 -4.40 -16.21
N GLU A 411 -12.93 -5.45 -17.01
CA GLU A 411 -14.28 -5.87 -17.41
C GLU A 411 -15.11 -6.34 -16.21
N PHE A 412 -14.50 -7.12 -15.30
CA PHE A 412 -15.12 -7.50 -14.03
C PHE A 412 -15.50 -6.27 -13.21
N ALA A 413 -14.56 -5.34 -13.00
CA ALA A 413 -14.77 -4.15 -12.18
C ALA A 413 -15.85 -3.25 -12.76
N HIS A 414 -15.88 -3.07 -14.09
CA HIS A 414 -16.93 -2.32 -14.74
C HIS A 414 -18.32 -2.91 -14.47
N ARG A 415 -18.46 -4.24 -14.53
CA ARG A 415 -19.74 -4.94 -14.35
C ARG A 415 -20.19 -5.02 -12.89
N GLU A 416 -19.29 -5.40 -11.99
CA GLU A 416 -19.63 -5.72 -10.60
C GLU A 416 -19.50 -4.51 -9.67
N LEU A 417 -18.51 -3.64 -9.91
CA LEU A 417 -18.14 -2.55 -9.02
C LEU A 417 -18.57 -1.18 -9.55
N GLU A 418 -18.54 -0.95 -10.87
CA GLU A 418 -18.77 0.35 -11.51
C GLU A 418 -17.94 1.49 -10.85
N VAL A 419 -16.71 1.19 -10.44
CA VAL A 419 -15.82 2.14 -9.75
C VAL A 419 -14.88 2.79 -10.76
N TYR A 420 -14.88 4.12 -10.79
CA TYR A 420 -13.96 4.94 -11.56
C TYR A 420 -13.56 6.20 -10.76
N PRO A 421 -12.34 6.73 -10.96
CA PRO A 421 -11.29 6.17 -11.82
C PRO A 421 -10.65 4.91 -11.21
N VAL A 422 -9.96 4.13 -12.05
CA VAL A 422 -9.18 2.94 -11.67
C VAL A 422 -7.69 3.23 -11.85
N TRP A 423 -6.90 2.93 -10.82
CA TRP A 423 -5.44 3.06 -10.86
C TRP A 423 -4.79 1.78 -11.39
N LEU A 424 -3.80 1.91 -12.27
CA LEU A 424 -3.02 0.78 -12.78
C LEU A 424 -1.53 1.02 -12.55
N CYS A 425 -0.85 0.09 -11.87
CA CYS A 425 0.57 0.24 -11.56
C CYS A 425 1.32 -1.09 -11.75
N PRO A 426 2.25 -1.19 -12.71
CA PRO A 426 2.90 -2.46 -13.02
C PRO A 426 4.00 -2.78 -12.02
N HIS A 427 4.14 -4.06 -11.67
CA HIS A 427 5.18 -4.55 -10.78
C HIS A 427 5.64 -5.95 -11.13
N ARG A 428 6.88 -6.27 -10.78
CA ARG A 428 7.41 -7.63 -10.87
C ARG A 428 7.08 -8.42 -9.61
N LEU A 429 6.64 -9.66 -9.76
CA LEU A 429 6.74 -10.68 -8.72
C LEU A 429 7.91 -11.62 -9.07
N TYR A 430 8.90 -11.69 -8.20
CA TYR A 430 10.09 -12.51 -8.42
C TYR A 430 9.85 -13.98 -8.07
N LYS A 431 10.50 -14.86 -8.83
CA LYS A 431 10.63 -16.28 -8.48
C LYS A 431 11.70 -16.44 -7.39
N LEU A 432 11.28 -16.34 -6.14
CA LEU A 432 12.16 -16.41 -4.97
C LEU A 432 12.61 -17.86 -4.65
N PRO A 433 13.72 -18.06 -3.90
CA PRO A 433 14.21 -19.39 -3.51
C PRO A 433 13.24 -20.18 -2.64
N VAL A 434 12.36 -19.49 -1.92
CA VAL A 434 11.27 -20.06 -1.13
C VAL A 434 9.93 -19.53 -1.62
N LYS A 435 8.89 -20.36 -1.52
CA LYS A 435 7.54 -19.96 -1.90
C LYS A 435 6.91 -19.12 -0.79
N THR A 436 6.89 -17.81 -0.98
CA THR A 436 6.27 -16.82 -0.07
C THR A 436 4.75 -16.76 -0.22
N MET A 437 4.06 -16.00 0.65
CA MET A 437 2.59 -15.86 0.62
C MET A 437 2.04 -15.41 -0.73
N VAL A 438 2.76 -14.52 -1.43
CA VAL A 438 2.52 -14.16 -2.82
C VAL A 438 3.66 -14.73 -3.66
N TYR A 439 3.36 -15.31 -4.82
CA TYR A 439 4.35 -15.95 -5.69
C TYR A 439 3.85 -15.94 -7.14
N PRO A 440 4.75 -15.91 -8.15
CA PRO A 440 4.35 -16.05 -9.55
C PRO A 440 3.53 -17.31 -9.86
N GLU A 441 2.81 -17.30 -10.96
CA GLU A 441 2.09 -18.47 -11.48
C GLU A 441 3.06 -19.63 -11.71
N ALA A 442 2.62 -20.85 -11.43
CA ALA A 442 3.43 -22.03 -11.71
C ALA A 442 3.70 -22.15 -13.23
N GLY A 443 4.97 -22.21 -13.62
CA GLY A 443 5.38 -22.36 -15.02
C GLY A 443 5.28 -21.08 -15.86
N PHE A 444 5.10 -19.89 -15.26
CA PHE A 444 5.02 -18.62 -15.98
C PHE A 444 6.19 -18.41 -16.97
N GLU A 445 7.39 -18.86 -16.61
CA GLU A 445 8.59 -18.77 -17.42
C GLU A 445 8.51 -19.54 -18.74
N GLN A 446 7.66 -20.59 -18.80
CA GLN A 446 7.47 -21.43 -19.98
C GLN A 446 6.50 -20.78 -20.97
N HIS A 447 5.51 -20.03 -20.45
CA HIS A 447 4.54 -19.33 -21.28
C HIS A 447 5.15 -18.16 -22.05
N ARG A 448 6.29 -17.63 -21.56
CA ARG A 448 7.01 -16.49 -22.16
C ARG A 448 6.07 -15.33 -22.51
N ARG A 449 5.09 -15.05 -21.64
CA ARG A 449 4.12 -13.99 -21.91
C ARG A 449 4.82 -12.63 -21.89
N ARG A 450 4.13 -11.64 -22.43
CA ARG A 450 4.64 -10.28 -22.51
C ARG A 450 4.91 -9.71 -21.12
N GLY A 451 6.12 -9.19 -20.92
CA GLY A 451 6.58 -8.61 -19.66
C GLY A 451 7.28 -9.60 -18.72
N ASP A 452 7.04 -10.90 -18.90
CA ASP A 452 7.65 -11.95 -18.09
C ASP A 452 9.11 -12.18 -18.47
N THR A 453 9.93 -12.51 -17.47
CA THR A 453 11.31 -12.95 -17.63
C THR A 453 11.47 -14.39 -17.13
N SER A 454 12.68 -14.94 -17.17
CA SER A 454 12.96 -16.25 -16.57
C SER A 454 12.92 -16.25 -15.03
N TYR A 455 12.94 -15.08 -14.40
CA TYR A 455 13.09 -14.93 -12.95
C TYR A 455 11.99 -14.07 -12.31
N ALA A 456 11.10 -13.45 -13.09
CA ALA A 456 10.01 -12.64 -12.59
C ALA A 456 8.82 -12.62 -13.54
N GLN A 457 7.62 -12.70 -12.98
CA GLN A 457 6.37 -12.51 -13.71
C GLN A 457 5.91 -11.06 -13.59
N MET A 458 5.38 -10.49 -14.67
CA MET A 458 4.80 -9.15 -14.63
C MET A 458 3.36 -9.19 -14.12
N PHE A 459 3.10 -8.41 -13.08
CA PHE A 459 1.80 -8.18 -12.47
C PHE A 459 1.45 -6.70 -12.57
N THR A 460 0.19 -6.41 -12.29
CA THR A 460 -0.36 -5.07 -12.20
C THR A 460 -1.17 -4.97 -10.93
N ASP A 461 -0.92 -3.93 -10.16
CA ASP A 461 -1.84 -3.51 -9.13
C ASP A 461 -2.97 -2.70 -9.76
N VAL A 462 -4.19 -3.07 -9.40
CA VAL A 462 -5.41 -2.42 -9.86
C VAL A 462 -6.12 -1.84 -8.65
N GLY A 463 -6.00 -0.52 -8.51
CA GLY A 463 -6.55 0.21 -7.37
C GLY A 463 -7.98 0.69 -7.62
N PHE A 464 -8.90 0.22 -6.79
CA PHE A 464 -10.30 0.63 -6.73
C PHE A 464 -10.54 1.43 -5.45
N TYR A 465 -10.69 2.75 -5.56
CA TYR A 465 -10.88 3.64 -4.41
C TYR A 465 -12.04 4.61 -4.65
N TYR A 466 -13.28 4.14 -4.67
CA TYR A 466 -14.39 5.07 -4.80
C TYR A 466 -15.73 4.48 -4.37
N ALA A 467 -16.74 5.35 -4.36
CA ALA A 467 -18.13 4.91 -4.32
C ALA A 467 -18.51 4.27 -5.68
N PRO A 468 -19.02 3.03 -5.69
CA PRO A 468 -19.61 2.38 -6.86
C PRO A 468 -20.66 3.23 -7.57
N GLY A 469 -20.76 3.10 -8.90
CA GLY A 469 -21.76 3.79 -9.71
C GLY A 469 -23.18 3.61 -9.19
N ALA A 470 -23.56 2.40 -8.80
CA ALA A 470 -24.86 2.11 -8.17
C ALA A 470 -25.08 2.95 -6.89
N ALA A 471 -24.09 3.02 -6.00
CA ALA A 471 -24.18 3.81 -4.77
C ALA A 471 -24.31 5.32 -5.07
N LEU A 472 -23.55 5.83 -6.05
CA LEU A 472 -23.64 7.23 -6.50
C LEU A 472 -25.02 7.58 -7.08
N ARG A 473 -25.66 6.63 -7.77
CA ARG A 473 -27.03 6.77 -8.28
C ARG A 473 -28.09 6.57 -7.19
N GLY A 474 -27.73 6.21 -5.96
CA GLY A 474 -28.66 5.92 -4.86
C GLY A 474 -29.41 4.59 -5.03
N GLU A 475 -28.83 3.67 -5.78
CA GLU A 475 -29.32 2.30 -5.96
C GLU A 475 -28.83 1.39 -4.83
N GLU A 476 -29.51 0.26 -4.65
CA GLU A 476 -29.01 -0.79 -3.76
C GLU A 476 -27.69 -1.36 -4.28
N PHE A 477 -26.70 -1.41 -3.39
CA PHE A 477 -25.38 -1.98 -3.63
C PHE A 477 -24.94 -2.72 -2.36
N ASN A 478 -24.44 -3.93 -2.53
CA ASN A 478 -23.92 -4.74 -1.43
C ASN A 478 -22.39 -4.81 -1.54
N GLY A 479 -21.69 -3.91 -0.85
CA GLY A 479 -20.23 -3.84 -0.88
C GLY A 479 -19.55 -5.12 -0.40
N ALA A 480 -20.09 -5.78 0.62
CA ALA A 480 -19.53 -7.04 1.12
C ALA A 480 -19.61 -8.15 0.07
N GLU A 481 -20.76 -8.31 -0.60
CA GLU A 481 -20.92 -9.30 -1.66
C GLU A 481 -20.05 -8.97 -2.89
N ALA A 482 -19.98 -7.70 -3.27
CA ALA A 482 -19.17 -7.25 -4.40
C ALA A 482 -17.66 -7.50 -4.16
N VAL A 483 -17.16 -7.20 -2.94
CA VAL A 483 -15.79 -7.51 -2.54
C VAL A 483 -15.57 -9.02 -2.47
N HIS A 484 -16.51 -9.79 -1.93
CA HIS A 484 -16.38 -11.25 -1.90
C HIS A 484 -16.29 -11.85 -3.32
N LYS A 485 -17.08 -11.38 -4.28
CA LYS A 485 -16.98 -11.79 -5.70
C LYS A 485 -15.61 -11.43 -6.29
N LEU A 486 -15.07 -10.26 -5.96
CA LEU A 486 -13.73 -9.85 -6.38
C LEU A 486 -12.67 -10.81 -5.82
N GLU A 487 -12.74 -11.13 -4.53
CA GLU A 487 -11.82 -12.06 -3.87
C GLU A 487 -11.86 -13.47 -4.50
N GLN A 488 -13.04 -14.00 -4.80
CA GLN A 488 -13.19 -15.29 -5.48
C GLN A 488 -12.63 -15.23 -6.91
N TRP A 489 -12.82 -14.11 -7.62
CA TRP A 489 -12.24 -13.91 -8.94
C TRP A 489 -10.71 -13.93 -8.89
N LEU A 490 -10.11 -13.29 -7.88
CA LEU A 490 -8.66 -13.30 -7.66
C LEU A 490 -8.12 -14.71 -7.42
N ILE A 491 -8.76 -15.48 -6.53
CA ILE A 491 -8.38 -16.88 -6.27
C ILE A 491 -8.41 -17.70 -7.59
N GLY A 492 -9.43 -17.51 -8.42
CA GLY A 492 -9.57 -18.22 -9.69
C GLY A 492 -8.59 -17.78 -10.79
N ASN A 493 -7.94 -16.61 -10.64
CA ASN A 493 -7.05 -16.03 -11.67
C ASN A 493 -5.62 -15.80 -11.16
N HIS A 494 -5.23 -16.44 -10.05
CA HIS A 494 -3.90 -16.28 -9.44
C HIS A 494 -3.58 -14.81 -9.11
N GLY A 495 -4.59 -14.09 -8.62
CA GLY A 495 -4.46 -12.73 -8.12
C GLY A 495 -4.41 -12.68 -6.60
N PHE A 496 -3.93 -11.57 -6.06
CA PHE A 496 -3.77 -11.36 -4.62
C PHE A 496 -4.41 -10.04 -4.20
N GLN A 497 -5.06 -10.00 -3.04
CA GLN A 497 -5.55 -8.77 -2.45
C GLN A 497 -4.49 -8.16 -1.52
N ALA A 498 -4.25 -6.85 -1.60
CA ALA A 498 -3.37 -6.19 -0.64
C ALA A 498 -3.96 -6.29 0.77
N GLN A 499 -3.20 -6.87 1.71
CA GLN A 499 -3.68 -7.18 3.07
C GLN A 499 -4.03 -5.97 3.94
N TYR A 500 -3.76 -4.74 3.49
CA TYR A 500 -4.22 -3.56 4.22
C TYR A 500 -5.73 -3.32 4.02
N ALA A 501 -6.29 -3.80 2.92
CA ALA A 501 -7.70 -3.74 2.60
C ALA A 501 -8.51 -4.70 3.47
N VAL A 502 -9.82 -4.50 3.51
CA VAL A 502 -10.72 -5.36 4.29
C VAL A 502 -11.04 -6.61 3.47
N SER A 503 -10.86 -7.79 4.08
CA SER A 503 -11.19 -9.06 3.45
C SER A 503 -12.51 -9.65 3.98
N GLU A 504 -13.33 -10.16 3.07
CA GLU A 504 -14.58 -10.88 3.36
C GLU A 504 -14.37 -12.40 3.37
N LEU A 505 -13.14 -12.87 3.13
CA LEU A 505 -12.81 -14.30 3.07
C LEU A 505 -12.90 -15.00 4.43
N ASN A 506 -13.37 -16.24 4.39
CA ASN A 506 -13.10 -17.20 5.45
C ASN A 506 -11.62 -17.65 5.38
N GLU A 507 -11.15 -18.35 6.42
CA GLU A 507 -9.74 -18.74 6.52
C GLU A 507 -9.29 -19.65 5.37
N LYS A 508 -10.13 -20.63 5.01
CA LYS A 508 -9.84 -21.57 3.95
C LYS A 508 -9.60 -20.85 2.63
N ASP A 509 -10.47 -19.90 2.27
CA ASP A 509 -10.34 -19.15 1.03
C ASP A 509 -9.18 -18.13 1.09
N PHE A 510 -8.91 -17.56 2.26
CA PHE A 510 -7.72 -16.72 2.45
C PHE A 510 -6.43 -17.50 2.12
N TRP A 511 -6.29 -18.72 2.63
CA TRP A 511 -5.14 -19.59 2.33
C TRP A 511 -5.23 -20.30 0.96
N ARG A 512 -6.32 -20.13 0.21
CA ARG A 512 -6.34 -20.44 -1.24
C ARG A 512 -5.78 -19.29 -2.06
N MET A 513 -5.94 -18.05 -1.60
CA MET A 513 -5.35 -16.87 -2.23
C MET A 513 -3.86 -16.75 -1.91
N PHE A 514 -3.45 -16.99 -0.66
CA PHE A 514 -2.06 -16.88 -0.21
C PHE A 514 -1.47 -18.24 0.17
N ASP A 515 -0.17 -18.44 -0.05
CA ASP A 515 0.52 -19.66 0.41
C ASP A 515 0.93 -19.56 1.89
N ALA A 516 0.35 -20.39 2.74
CA ALA A 516 0.61 -20.40 4.19
C ALA A 516 1.96 -21.06 4.57
N SER A 517 2.55 -21.87 3.68
CA SER A 517 3.53 -22.89 4.07
C SER A 517 4.79 -22.29 4.71
N HIS A 518 5.41 -21.32 4.02
CA HIS A 518 6.62 -20.66 4.52
C HIS A 518 6.33 -19.74 5.71
N TYR A 519 5.19 -19.05 5.68
CA TYR A 519 4.74 -18.19 6.77
C TYR A 519 4.57 -18.98 8.08
N GLU A 520 3.87 -20.11 8.03
CA GLU A 520 3.65 -20.98 9.20
C GLU A 520 4.93 -21.68 9.66
N HIS A 521 5.84 -22.03 8.73
CA HIS A 521 7.18 -22.51 9.09
C HIS A 521 7.93 -21.48 9.94
N CYS A 522 7.99 -20.22 9.50
CA CYS A 522 8.63 -19.15 10.27
C CYS A 522 7.93 -18.94 11.61
N ARG A 523 6.59 -18.97 11.66
CA ARG A 523 5.87 -18.80 12.92
C ARG A 523 6.25 -19.85 13.96
N ARG A 524 6.33 -21.12 13.57
CA ARG A 524 6.75 -22.21 14.46
C ARG A 524 8.21 -22.04 14.88
N LYS A 525 9.13 -21.92 13.92
CA LYS A 525 10.58 -21.81 14.17
C LYS A 525 10.95 -20.67 15.12
N TYR A 526 10.25 -19.55 15.04
CA TYR A 526 10.54 -18.35 15.83
C TYR A 526 9.61 -18.12 17.04
N GLY A 527 8.82 -19.13 17.43
CA GLY A 527 7.95 -19.07 18.62
C GLY A 527 6.80 -18.07 18.52
N ALA A 528 6.39 -17.72 17.29
CA ALA A 528 5.35 -16.74 17.06
C ALA A 528 3.94 -17.30 17.26
N VAL A 529 3.76 -18.62 17.09
CA VAL A 529 2.52 -19.33 17.47
C VAL A 529 2.28 -19.14 18.98
N GLY A 530 1.05 -18.78 19.38
CA GLY A 530 0.73 -18.48 20.79
C GLY A 530 1.25 -17.17 21.35
N THR A 531 2.21 -16.53 20.68
CA THR A 531 2.71 -15.21 21.05
C THR A 531 2.01 -14.12 20.24
N PHE A 532 1.92 -14.29 18.92
CA PHE A 532 1.34 -13.32 18.00
C PHE A 532 0.12 -13.90 17.28
N MET A 533 -0.87 -13.06 17.00
CA MET A 533 -2.03 -13.40 16.17
C MET A 533 -1.61 -13.80 14.75
N SER A 534 -2.30 -14.75 14.12
CA SER A 534 -2.05 -15.06 12.70
C SER A 534 -2.45 -13.92 11.76
N THR A 535 -1.87 -13.90 10.57
CA THR A 535 -2.13 -12.87 9.54
C THR A 535 -3.58 -12.91 9.07
N TYR A 536 -4.17 -14.10 8.93
CA TYR A 536 -5.59 -14.25 8.57
C TYR A 536 -6.47 -13.55 9.60
N TYR A 537 -6.36 -13.96 10.87
CA TYR A 537 -7.15 -13.37 11.93
C TYR A 537 -6.93 -11.86 11.97
N LYS A 538 -5.68 -11.39 11.85
CA LYS A 538 -5.35 -9.95 11.83
C LYS A 538 -6.03 -9.17 10.69
N SER A 539 -6.32 -9.80 9.56
CA SER A 539 -6.87 -9.18 8.34
C SER A 539 -8.38 -9.36 8.17
N LYS A 540 -9.00 -10.33 8.86
CA LYS A 540 -10.43 -10.62 8.82
C LYS A 540 -11.30 -9.40 9.22
N LYS A 541 -12.42 -9.24 8.53
CA LYS A 541 -13.47 -8.26 8.86
C LYS A 541 -14.27 -8.64 10.11
N GLY A 542 -14.75 -7.62 10.83
CA GLY A 542 -15.71 -7.76 11.94
C GLY A 542 -15.09 -7.62 13.34
N LYS A 543 -15.97 -7.57 14.35
CA LYS A 543 -15.56 -7.66 15.76
C LYS A 543 -15.09 -9.08 15.99
N LYS A 544 -13.83 -9.26 16.40
CA LYS A 544 -13.34 -10.59 16.78
C LYS A 544 -13.95 -10.94 18.13
N THR A 545 -14.62 -12.08 18.17
CA THR A 545 -15.17 -12.62 19.41
C THR A 545 -14.03 -13.06 20.31
N GLU A 546 -14.24 -13.03 21.64
CA GLU A 546 -13.26 -13.62 22.57
C GLU A 546 -13.00 -15.08 22.22
N LYS A 547 -14.01 -15.81 21.72
CA LYS A 547 -13.87 -17.18 21.25
C LYS A 547 -12.87 -17.33 20.10
N GLU A 548 -12.88 -16.47 19.09
CA GLU A 548 -11.91 -16.54 17.98
C GLU A 548 -10.48 -16.18 18.44
N VAL A 549 -10.36 -15.27 19.41
CA VAL A 549 -9.07 -14.96 20.02
C VAL A 549 -8.59 -16.14 20.87
N LEU A 550 -9.49 -16.79 21.62
CA LEU A 550 -9.22 -17.98 22.41
C LEU A 550 -8.95 -19.22 21.55
N GLU A 551 -9.59 -19.38 20.39
CA GLU A 551 -9.31 -20.46 19.42
C GLU A 551 -7.91 -20.28 18.82
N ALA A 552 -7.54 -19.06 18.45
CA ALA A 552 -6.17 -18.73 18.03
C ALA A 552 -5.14 -18.85 19.17
N GLU A 553 -5.55 -18.64 20.43
CA GLU A 553 -4.73 -18.91 21.62
C GLU A 553 -4.68 -20.42 21.96
N ALA A 554 -5.72 -21.20 21.64
CA ALA A 554 -5.82 -22.64 21.92
C ALA A 554 -5.07 -23.51 20.89
N GLU A 555 -4.99 -23.09 19.62
CA GLU A 555 -4.05 -23.67 18.64
C GLU A 555 -2.61 -23.68 19.20
N ALA A 556 -2.25 -22.69 20.02
CA ALA A 556 -0.94 -22.65 20.65
C ALA A 556 -0.75 -23.68 21.77
N ALA A 557 -1.80 -23.94 22.57
CA ALA A 557 -1.74 -24.91 23.66
C ALA A 557 -1.62 -26.36 23.14
N ILE A 558 -2.21 -26.65 21.98
CA ILE A 558 -2.16 -27.98 21.35
C ILE A 558 -0.74 -28.27 20.80
N LEU A 559 -0.04 -27.25 20.28
CA LEU A 559 1.32 -27.40 19.75
C LEU A 559 2.39 -27.41 20.85
N GLU A 560 2.23 -26.61 21.93
CA GLU A 560 3.11 -26.71 23.10
C GLU A 560 3.06 -28.09 23.76
N ALA A 561 1.89 -28.75 23.77
CA ALA A 561 1.77 -30.13 24.24
C ALA A 561 2.46 -31.14 23.31
N ALA A 562 2.38 -30.93 21.98
CA ALA A 562 3.01 -31.81 21.00
C ALA A 562 4.54 -31.69 20.95
N ASP A 563 5.11 -30.49 21.14
CA ASP A 563 6.56 -30.29 21.22
C ASP A 563 7.12 -30.77 22.57
N ALA A 564 6.36 -30.65 23.67
CA ALA A 564 6.75 -31.21 24.98
C ALA A 564 6.79 -32.74 24.98
N ASP A 565 5.94 -33.40 24.18
CA ASP A 565 5.98 -34.85 23.98
C ASP A 565 7.13 -35.28 23.03
N ALA A 566 7.56 -34.42 22.09
CA ALA A 566 8.66 -34.71 21.17
C ALA A 566 10.06 -34.53 21.77
N ASP A 567 10.22 -33.65 22.78
CA ASP A 567 11.46 -33.49 23.55
C ASP A 567 11.59 -34.49 24.71
N ALA A 568 10.55 -35.32 24.94
CA ALA A 568 10.50 -36.35 25.99
C ALA A 568 10.76 -37.78 25.48
N GLU A 569 10.89 -37.98 24.16
CA GLU A 569 11.38 -39.20 23.48
C GLU A 569 12.84 -39.02 23.04
#